data_AF-A0A840FZB2-F1
#
_entry.id   AF-A0A840FZB2-F1
#
_cell.length_a   1.000
_cell.length_b   1.000
_cell.length_c   1.000
_cell.angle_alpha   90.00
_cell.angle_beta   90.00
_cell.angle_gamma   90.00
#
_symmetry.space_group_name_H-M   'P 1'
#
loop_
_entity.id
_entity.type
_entity.pdbx_description
1 polymer ?
#
loop_
_entity_poly.entity_id
_entity_poly.type
_entity_poly.pdbx_seq_one_letter_code
_entity_poly.pdbx_strand_id
1 'polypeptide(L)'
;MPPLDLIPALVGSIVGAVVDAPAQPPPPPIVSPLPRAISPLARLGEMQPPVDNTVVINGKLLTLAPAAQIRDTNNLIVLPAYVQRPVNVRFLVDASGAVFRVWILTPAEAAGAAAADKAAAEAIAAAAAANAAASSSETSR
;
A
#
# COMPACT_ATOMS: atom_id res chain seq x y z
N MET A 1 36.74 -5.40 -76.91
CA MET A 1 36.31 -5.88 -75.58
C MET A 1 36.50 -4.74 -74.58
N PRO A 2 35.55 -4.53 -73.65
CA PRO A 2 35.21 -3.22 -73.08
C PRO A 2 36.22 -2.68 -72.05
N PRO A 3 36.27 -1.34 -71.85
CA PRO A 3 36.95 -0.71 -70.71
C PRO A 3 36.07 -0.79 -69.46
N LEU A 4 36.66 -1.01 -68.29
CA LEU A 4 35.94 -0.94 -67.02
C LEU A 4 36.68 -0.05 -66.03
N ASP A 5 36.29 1.22 -66.06
CA ASP A 5 36.35 2.14 -64.92
C ASP A 5 35.52 1.60 -63.77
N LEU A 6 36.08 1.62 -62.55
CA LEU A 6 35.32 1.42 -61.31
C LEU A 6 35.43 2.68 -60.46
N ILE A 7 34.39 3.50 -60.64
CA ILE A 7 34.07 4.75 -59.96
C ILE A 7 33.64 4.43 -58.52
N PRO A 8 34.00 5.23 -57.49
CA PRO A 8 33.48 5.05 -56.14
C PRO A 8 32.04 5.58 -56.08
N ALA A 9 31.07 4.71 -55.78
CA ALA A 9 29.68 5.09 -55.56
C ALA A 9 29.19 4.54 -54.21
N LEU A 10 29.12 5.41 -53.20
CA LEU A 10 28.23 5.20 -52.05
C LEU A 10 27.72 6.54 -51.49
N VAL A 11 27.15 7.38 -52.36
CA VAL A 11 26.25 8.45 -51.90
C VAL A 11 24.89 7.79 -51.62
N GLY A 12 24.74 7.29 -50.39
CA GLY A 12 23.47 6.77 -49.88
C GLY A 12 22.57 7.91 -49.42
N SER A 13 21.55 8.19 -50.23
CA SER A 13 20.50 9.18 -49.99
C SER A 13 19.62 8.78 -48.80
N ILE A 14 19.67 9.55 -47.71
CA ILE A 14 18.70 9.49 -46.61
C ILE A 14 17.46 10.30 -47.00
N VAL A 15 16.53 9.67 -47.73
CA VAL A 15 15.17 10.19 -47.90
C VAL A 15 14.37 9.87 -46.64
N GLY A 16 13.83 10.91 -46.02
CA GLY A 16 13.07 10.86 -44.78
C GLY A 16 11.75 10.11 -44.90
N ALA A 17 11.44 9.33 -43.86
CA ALA A 17 10.10 8.85 -43.58
C ALA A 17 9.53 9.68 -42.42
N VAL A 18 8.76 10.73 -42.75
CA VAL A 18 7.80 11.32 -41.82
C VAL A 18 6.62 10.37 -41.71
N VAL A 19 6.68 9.46 -40.75
CA VAL A 19 5.50 8.69 -40.35
C VAL A 19 4.69 9.59 -39.42
N ASP A 20 3.52 10.00 -39.90
CA ASP A 20 2.48 10.64 -39.13
C ASP A 20 2.18 9.75 -37.92
N ALA A 21 2.68 10.14 -36.75
CA ALA A 21 2.40 9.43 -35.52
C ALA A 21 0.94 9.72 -35.16
N PRO A 22 0.06 8.71 -35.01
CA PRO A 22 -1.28 8.97 -34.53
C PRO A 22 -1.18 9.66 -33.18
N ALA A 23 -1.90 10.76 -33.01
CA ALA A 23 -1.98 11.49 -31.76
C ALA A 23 -2.28 10.50 -30.63
N GLN A 24 -1.26 10.18 -29.83
CA GLN A 24 -1.41 9.31 -28.68
C GLN A 24 -2.40 10.03 -27.75
N PRO A 25 -3.52 9.39 -27.37
CA PRO A 25 -4.42 9.97 -26.39
C PRO A 25 -3.59 10.38 -25.18
N PRO A 26 -3.81 11.57 -24.59
CA PRO A 26 -3.05 11.99 -23.43
C PRO A 26 -3.09 10.84 -22.42
N PRO A 27 -1.93 10.42 -21.87
CA PRO A 27 -1.92 9.39 -20.84
C PRO A 27 -2.93 9.80 -19.76
N PRO A 28 -3.80 8.88 -19.30
CA PRO A 28 -4.78 9.22 -18.30
C PRO A 28 -4.06 9.87 -17.11
N PRO A 29 -4.59 10.97 -16.55
CA PRO A 29 -3.96 11.59 -15.40
C PRO A 29 -3.78 10.52 -14.33
N ILE A 30 -2.54 10.35 -13.87
CA ILE A 30 -2.27 9.51 -12.71
C ILE A 30 -2.84 10.27 -11.52
N VAL A 31 -4.13 10.02 -11.23
CA VAL A 31 -4.78 10.53 -10.02
C VAL A 31 -4.10 9.81 -8.87
N SER A 32 -3.13 10.47 -8.24
CA SER A 32 -2.55 9.98 -7.00
C SER A 32 -3.66 10.04 -5.95
N PRO A 33 -4.19 8.90 -5.46
CA PRO A 33 -5.21 8.94 -4.43
C PRO A 33 -4.62 9.68 -3.23
N LEU A 34 -5.29 10.75 -2.80
CA LEU A 34 -4.88 11.50 -1.63
C LEU A 34 -4.78 10.52 -0.46
N PRO A 35 -3.64 10.43 0.26
CA PRO A 35 -3.45 9.44 1.30
C PRO A 35 -4.56 9.59 2.33
N ARG A 36 -5.40 8.56 2.44
CA ARG A 36 -6.50 8.52 3.39
C ARG A 36 -5.94 8.56 4.82
N ALA A 37 -6.63 9.23 5.73
CA ALA A 37 -6.25 9.25 7.13
C ALA A 37 -6.45 7.86 7.76
N ILE A 38 -5.38 7.05 7.76
CA ILE A 38 -5.32 5.80 8.53
C ILE A 38 -4.83 6.16 9.94
N SER A 39 -5.49 5.63 10.96
CA SER A 39 -5.11 5.92 12.35
C SER A 39 -3.63 5.56 12.59
N PRO A 40 -2.84 6.43 13.25
CA PRO A 40 -1.43 6.15 13.54
C PRO A 40 -1.25 4.98 14.53
N LEU A 41 -2.31 4.57 15.23
CA LEU A 41 -2.29 3.41 16.14
C LEU A 41 -2.50 2.07 15.42
N ALA A 42 -2.78 2.10 14.11
CA ALA A 42 -3.08 0.89 13.35
C ALA A 42 -1.79 0.14 12.98
N ARG A 43 -1.71 -1.11 13.42
CA ARG A 43 -0.58 -2.00 13.19
C ARG A 43 -0.60 -2.51 11.75
N LEU A 44 0.56 -2.59 11.12
CA LEU A 44 0.71 -3.19 9.80
C LEU A 44 0.76 -4.72 9.90
N GLY A 45 0.11 -5.40 8.97
CA GLY A 45 0.29 -6.84 8.83
C GLY A 45 -0.27 -7.40 7.54
N GLU A 46 0.19 -8.60 7.19
CA GLU A 46 -0.43 -9.41 6.15
C GLU A 46 -1.60 -10.18 6.77
N MET A 47 -2.79 -9.97 6.24
CA MET A 47 -4.01 -10.63 6.66
C MET A 47 -4.36 -11.75 5.68
N GLN A 48 -4.54 -12.95 6.22
CA GLN A 48 -5.10 -14.09 5.50
C GLN A 48 -6.63 -13.94 5.36
N PRO A 49 -7.25 -14.60 4.37
CA PRO A 49 -8.71 -14.67 4.25
C PRO A 49 -9.37 -14.98 5.60
N PRO A 50 -10.28 -14.11 6.09
CA PRO A 50 -10.99 -14.37 7.33
C PRO A 50 -11.81 -15.66 7.22
N VAL A 51 -11.82 -16.45 8.30
CA VAL A 51 -12.61 -17.68 8.41
C VAL A 51 -13.51 -17.53 9.63
N ASP A 52 -14.82 -17.57 9.39
CA ASP A 52 -15.85 -17.32 10.40
C ASP A 52 -15.63 -15.99 11.15
N ASN A 53 -15.40 -16.05 12.46
CA ASN A 53 -15.14 -14.91 13.35
C ASN A 53 -13.65 -14.76 13.67
N THR A 54 -12.76 -15.40 12.90
CA THR A 54 -11.32 -15.38 13.12
C THR A 54 -10.55 -14.93 11.90
N VAL A 55 -9.36 -14.38 12.14
CA VAL A 55 -8.47 -13.90 11.09
C VAL A 55 -7.03 -14.15 11.51
N VAL A 56 -6.19 -14.57 10.56
CA VAL A 56 -4.76 -14.71 10.79
C VAL A 56 -4.06 -13.46 10.25
N ILE A 57 -3.36 -12.73 11.11
CA ILE A 57 -2.57 -11.55 10.73
C ILE A 57 -1.13 -11.74 11.21
N ASN A 58 -0.15 -11.61 10.31
CA ASN A 58 1.28 -11.88 10.58
C ASN A 58 1.52 -13.24 11.27
N GLY A 59 0.76 -14.27 10.87
CA GLY A 59 0.85 -15.61 11.47
C GLY A 59 0.19 -15.77 12.84
N LYS A 60 -0.41 -14.73 13.41
CA LYS A 60 -1.14 -14.80 14.68
C LYS A 60 -2.64 -14.93 14.43
N LEU A 61 -3.26 -15.95 15.04
CA LEU A 61 -4.71 -16.10 15.05
C LEU A 61 -5.34 -15.04 15.98
N LEU A 62 -6.23 -14.24 15.43
CA LEU A 62 -6.95 -13.16 16.11
C LEU A 62 -8.45 -13.33 15.91
N THR A 63 -9.23 -12.91 16.90
CA THR A 63 -10.70 -12.89 16.82
C THR A 63 -11.17 -11.57 16.23
N LEU A 64 -12.15 -11.61 15.34
CA LEU A 64 -12.87 -10.44 14.87
C LEU A 64 -13.92 -10.03 15.90
N ALA A 65 -13.94 -8.76 16.27
CA ALA A 65 -14.98 -8.22 17.13
C ALA A 65 -16.36 -8.33 16.45
N PRO A 66 -17.48 -8.42 17.20
CA PRO A 66 -18.82 -8.49 16.62
C PRO A 66 -19.18 -7.32 15.70
N ALA A 67 -18.57 -6.15 15.94
CA ALA A 67 -18.72 -4.94 15.13
C ALA A 67 -17.50 -4.66 14.23
N ALA A 68 -16.72 -5.70 13.89
CA ALA A 68 -15.52 -5.53 13.08
C ALA A 68 -15.86 -5.00 11.68
N GLN A 69 -15.10 -3.97 11.25
CA GLN A 69 -15.24 -3.40 9.92
C GLN A 69 -13.98 -3.67 9.09
N ILE A 70 -14.17 -4.33 7.95
CA ILE A 70 -13.13 -4.48 6.93
C ILE A 70 -13.39 -3.47 5.83
N ARG A 71 -12.41 -2.61 5.56
CA ARG A 71 -12.51 -1.56 4.54
C ARG A 71 -11.55 -1.84 3.40
N ASP A 72 -12.04 -1.67 2.18
CA ASP A 72 -11.20 -1.74 0.98
C ASP A 72 -10.32 -0.50 0.80
N THR A 73 -9.58 -0.49 -0.29
CA THR A 73 -8.72 0.61 -0.73
C THR A 73 -9.50 1.89 -1.00
N ASN A 74 -10.78 1.79 -1.37
CA ASN A 74 -11.69 2.91 -1.59
C ASN A 74 -12.41 3.37 -0.31
N ASN A 75 -12.03 2.85 0.87
CA ASN A 75 -12.67 3.13 2.16
C ASN A 75 -14.13 2.63 2.29
N LEU A 76 -14.54 1.71 1.43
CA LEU A 76 -15.84 1.06 1.47
C LEU A 76 -15.78 -0.16 2.38
N ILE A 77 -16.85 -0.42 3.14
CA ILE A 77 -16.96 -1.65 3.93
C ILE A 77 -17.20 -2.82 2.98
N VAL A 78 -16.36 -3.84 3.08
CA VAL A 78 -16.48 -5.07 2.31
C VAL A 78 -16.77 -6.25 3.23
N LEU A 79 -17.55 -7.21 2.72
CA LEU A 79 -17.85 -8.43 3.47
C LEU A 79 -16.57 -9.28 3.61
N PRO A 80 -16.32 -9.91 4.78
CA PRO A 80 -15.15 -10.76 4.98
C PRO A 80 -15.00 -11.84 3.90
N ALA A 81 -16.10 -12.42 3.43
CA ALA A 81 -16.12 -13.44 2.38
C ALA A 81 -15.59 -12.97 1.01
N TYR A 82 -15.45 -11.66 0.77
CA TYR A 82 -14.82 -11.16 -0.46
C TYR A 82 -13.30 -11.08 -0.39
N VAL A 83 -12.70 -11.24 0.79
CA VAL A 83 -11.25 -11.25 0.96
C VAL A 83 -10.73 -12.68 0.77
N GLN A 84 -10.57 -13.08 -0.48
CA GLN A 84 -10.22 -14.45 -0.86
C GLN A 84 -8.71 -14.70 -0.99
N ARG A 85 -7.88 -13.67 -0.78
CA ARG A 85 -6.41 -13.73 -0.92
C ARG A 85 -5.72 -13.05 0.26
N PRO A 86 -4.46 -13.41 0.55
CA PRO A 86 -3.64 -12.66 1.48
C PRO A 86 -3.51 -11.20 1.02
N VAL A 87 -3.71 -10.26 1.93
CA VAL A 87 -3.65 -8.82 1.64
C VAL A 87 -2.91 -8.07 2.74
N ASN A 88 -2.14 -7.05 2.35
CA ASN A 88 -1.55 -6.14 3.32
C ASN A 88 -2.64 -5.23 3.90
N VAL A 89 -2.71 -5.20 5.23
CA VAL A 89 -3.70 -4.41 5.95
C VAL A 89 -3.06 -3.59 7.05
N ARG A 90 -3.75 -2.51 7.42
CA ARG A 90 -3.63 -1.91 8.73
C ARG A 90 -4.81 -2.32 9.60
N PHE A 91 -4.54 -2.69 10.85
CA PHE A 91 -5.59 -3.15 11.75
C PHE A 91 -5.48 -2.52 13.14
N LEU A 92 -6.63 -2.39 13.79
CA LEU A 92 -6.75 -1.99 15.18
C LEU A 92 -7.37 -3.12 16.00
N VAL A 93 -6.83 -3.28 17.20
CA VAL A 93 -7.33 -4.20 18.22
C VAL A 93 -7.99 -3.41 19.33
N ASP A 94 -9.06 -3.95 19.90
CA ASP A 94 -9.73 -3.35 21.06
C ASP A 94 -9.05 -3.77 22.38
N ALA A 95 -9.62 -3.34 23.51
CA ALA A 95 -9.10 -3.68 24.84
C ALA A 95 -9.17 -5.19 25.16
N SER A 96 -10.03 -5.95 24.49
CA SER A 96 -10.12 -7.41 24.61
C SER A 96 -9.10 -8.15 23.74
N GLY A 97 -8.39 -7.43 22.87
CA GLY A 97 -7.46 -7.98 21.89
C GLY A 97 -8.14 -8.45 20.60
N ALA A 98 -9.43 -8.17 20.40
CA ALA A 98 -10.16 -8.49 19.19
C ALA A 98 -9.95 -7.42 18.12
N VAL A 99 -9.83 -7.84 16.86
CA VAL A 99 -9.69 -6.94 15.73
C VAL A 99 -11.04 -6.30 15.42
N PHE A 100 -11.15 -4.98 15.58
CA PHE A 100 -12.41 -4.25 15.36
C PHE A 100 -12.40 -3.38 14.10
N ARG A 101 -11.22 -3.05 13.55
CA ARG A 101 -11.14 -2.27 12.32
C ARG A 101 -9.94 -2.67 11.49
N VAL A 102 -10.17 -2.89 10.20
CA VAL A 102 -9.17 -3.32 9.22
C VAL A 102 -9.28 -2.46 7.97
N TRP A 103 -8.14 -2.08 7.42
CA TRP A 103 -7.99 -1.34 6.17
C TRP A 103 -7.08 -2.10 5.23
N ILE A 104 -7.61 -2.50 4.07
CA ILE A 104 -6.83 -3.09 2.99
C ILE A 104 -6.04 -1.96 2.31
N LEU A 105 -4.73 -2.18 2.18
CA LEU A 105 -3.80 -1.22 1.61
C LEU A 105 -3.61 -1.48 0.12
N THR A 106 -3.53 -0.41 -0.67
CA THR A 106 -2.97 -0.51 -2.03
C THR A 106 -1.48 -0.82 -1.97
N PRO A 107 -0.86 -1.32 -3.07
CA PRO A 107 0.59 -1.55 -3.10
C PRO A 107 1.42 -0.29 -2.82
N ALA A 108 0.96 0.87 -3.32
CA ALA A 108 1.61 2.16 -3.08
C ALA A 108 1.51 2.56 -1.59
N GLU A 109 0.33 2.36 -0.98
CA GLU A 109 0.14 2.59 0.45
C GLU A 109 0.88 1.57 1.31
N ALA A 110 1.05 0.31 0.89
CA ALA A 110 1.83 -0.67 1.62
C ALA A 110 3.32 -0.29 1.66
N ALA A 111 3.87 0.22 0.54
CA ALA A 111 5.22 0.77 0.48
C ALA A 111 5.37 2.02 1.36
N GLY A 112 4.42 2.95 1.29
CA GLY A 112 4.38 4.14 2.15
C GLY A 112 4.12 3.81 3.63
N ALA A 113 3.33 2.78 3.91
CA ALA A 113 3.01 2.31 5.25
C ALA A 113 4.21 1.64 5.91
N ALA A 114 5.03 0.89 5.17
CA ALA A 114 6.30 0.35 5.66
C ALA A 114 7.29 1.48 6.00
N ALA A 115 7.34 2.54 5.18
CA ALA A 115 8.13 3.74 5.48
C ALA A 115 7.58 4.49 6.71
N ALA A 116 6.25 4.58 6.83
CA ALA A 116 5.58 5.20 7.96
C ALA A 116 5.63 4.33 9.23
N ASP A 117 5.73 3.00 9.14
CA ASP A 117 5.92 2.11 10.30
C ASP A 117 7.34 2.26 10.84
N LYS A 118 8.34 2.50 9.98
CA LYS A 118 9.69 2.88 10.42
C LYS A 118 9.68 4.21 11.20
N ALA A 119 8.93 5.20 10.73
CA ALA A 119 8.77 6.50 11.39
C ALA A 119 7.82 6.47 12.61
N ALA A 120 6.77 5.64 12.58
CA ALA A 120 5.82 5.45 13.65
C ALA A 120 6.37 4.54 14.76
N ALA A 121 7.26 3.59 14.44
CA ALA A 121 8.07 2.90 15.45
C ALA A 121 8.94 3.91 16.22
N GLU A 122 9.49 4.91 15.53
CA GLU A 122 10.24 6.02 16.15
C GLU A 122 9.33 6.95 16.98
N ALA A 123 8.11 7.24 16.51
CA ALA A 123 7.15 8.10 17.23
C ALA A 123 6.42 7.39 18.39
N ILE A 124 6.13 6.09 18.29
CA ILE A 124 5.55 5.27 19.36
C ILE A 124 6.61 5.02 20.45
N ALA A 125 7.90 4.93 20.10
CA ALA A 125 8.98 4.96 21.07
C ALA A 125 9.02 6.31 21.84
N ALA A 126 8.77 7.44 21.17
CA ALA A 126 8.68 8.74 21.82
C ALA A 126 7.41 8.92 22.67
N ALA A 127 6.25 8.40 22.23
CA ALA A 127 4.99 8.49 22.99
C ALA A 127 4.95 7.53 24.20
N ALA A 128 5.61 6.36 24.12
CA ALA A 128 5.78 5.44 25.25
C ALA A 128 6.65 6.03 26.36
N ALA A 129 7.67 6.82 26.01
CA ALA A 129 8.49 7.54 26.99
C ALA A 129 7.70 8.60 27.77
N ALA A 130 6.70 9.24 27.16
CA ALA A 130 5.85 10.22 27.82
C ALA A 130 4.82 9.58 28.79
N ASN A 131 4.25 8.43 28.44
CA ASN A 131 3.23 7.79 29.28
C ASN A 131 3.81 7.03 30.50
N ALA A 132 5.09 6.65 30.45
CA ALA A 132 5.78 6.07 31.60
C ALA A 132 6.01 7.10 32.74
N ALA A 133 6.16 8.38 32.40
CA ALA A 133 6.32 9.45 33.39
C ALA A 133 5.01 9.81 34.11
N ALA A 134 3.86 9.58 33.48
CA ALA A 134 2.54 9.97 34.02
C ALA A 134 1.99 8.99 35.09
N SER A 135 2.38 7.70 35.06
CA SER A 135 1.87 6.69 36.01
C SER A 135 2.51 6.71 37.41
N SER A 136 3.56 7.50 37.65
CA SER A 136 4.25 7.51 38.95
C SER A 136 3.63 8.46 39.99
N SER A 137 2.63 9.28 39.62
CA SER A 137 2.09 10.35 40.46
C SER A 137 0.77 10.03 41.16
N GLU A 138 0.14 8.88 40.92
CA GLU A 138 -1.24 8.60 41.38
C GLU A 138 -1.35 7.54 42.51
N THR A 139 -0.24 6.93 42.92
CA THR A 139 -0.20 5.93 44.03
C THR A 139 0.06 6.52 45.42
N SER A 140 0.15 7.85 45.57
CA SER A 140 0.46 8.46 46.86
C SER A 140 -0.44 9.64 47.21
N ARG A 141 -1.70 9.36 47.59
CA ARG A 141 -2.41 10.22 48.55
C ARG A 141 -3.60 9.55 49.22
#